data_AF-A0A3R7XCY7-F1
#
_entry.id   AF-A0A3R7XCY7-F1
#
_cell.length_a   1.000
_cell.length_b   1.000
_cell.length_c   1.000
_cell.angle_alpha   90.00
_cell.angle_beta   90.00
_cell.angle_gamma   90.00
#
_symmetry.space_group_name_H-M   'P 1'
#
loop_
_entity.id
_entity.type
_entity.pdbx_description
1 polymer ?
#
loop_
_entity_poly.entity_id
_entity_poly.type
_entity_poly.pdbx_seq_one_letter_code
_entity_poly.pdbx_strand_id
1 'polypeptide(L)'
;MLDTLLLLLLVVVLALTAYYFIKKGMTLLANAALGLIILFLVNTFEILSIFGAPDIPITWATVLICAFGGIPGAVILILLAIAGIII
;
A
#
# COMPACT_ATOMS: atom_id res chain seq x y z
N MET A 1 -0.37 -30.47 21.47
CA MET A 1 -1.27 -30.96 20.40
C MET A 1 -1.92 -29.81 19.64
N LEU A 2 -2.46 -28.80 20.34
CA LEU A 2 -3.03 -27.60 19.72
C LEU A 2 -1.95 -26.65 19.14
N ASP A 3 -0.84 -26.42 19.86
CA ASP A 3 0.27 -25.57 19.40
C ASP A 3 0.89 -26.03 18.07
N THR A 4 1.06 -27.34 17.91
CA THR A 4 1.60 -27.94 16.68
C THR A 4 0.66 -27.76 15.48
N LEU A 5 -0.66 -27.83 15.71
CA LEU A 5 -1.67 -27.55 14.68
C LEU A 5 -1.70 -26.06 14.30
N LEU A 6 -1.55 -25.17 15.27
CA LEU A 6 -1.54 -23.72 15.06
C LEU A 6 -0.29 -23.28 14.28
N LEU A 7 0.88 -23.85 14.62
CA LEU A 7 2.13 -23.65 13.87
C LEU A 7 2.01 -24.14 12.42
N LEU A 8 1.43 -25.32 12.21
CA LEU A 8 1.25 -25.87 10.86
C LEU A 8 0.29 -25.01 10.03
N LEU A 9 -0.80 -24.52 10.62
CA LEU A 9 -1.71 -23.58 9.98
C LEU A 9 -1.00 -22.29 9.56
N LEU A 10 -0.19 -21.71 10.46
CA LEU A 10 0.56 -20.48 10.19
C LEU A 10 1.52 -20.66 9.00
N VAL A 11 2.25 -21.78 8.97
CA VAL A 11 3.20 -22.10 7.87
C VAL A 11 2.46 -22.26 6.55
N VAL A 12 1.32 -22.94 6.53
CA VAL A 12 0.51 -23.11 5.31
C VAL A 12 -0.04 -21.76 4.83
N VAL A 13 -0.53 -20.91 5.74
CA VAL A 13 -0.99 -19.56 5.39
C VAL A 13 0.15 -18.73 4.80
N LEU A 14 1.32 -18.71 5.44
CA LEU A 14 2.50 -17.99 4.94
C LEU A 14 2.93 -18.47 3.55
N ALA A 15 2.99 -19.79 3.33
CA ALA A 15 3.34 -20.38 2.04
C ALA A 15 2.32 -20.04 0.94
N LEU A 16 1.02 -20.08 1.25
CA LEU A 16 -0.04 -19.69 0.32
C LEU A 16 0.03 -18.21 -0.03
N THR A 17 0.26 -17.32 0.96
CA THR A 17 0.47 -15.90 0.69
C THR A 17 1.71 -15.69 -0.19
N ALA A 18 2.85 -16.30 0.13
CA ALA A 18 4.07 -16.16 -0.66
C ALA A 18 3.88 -16.66 -2.11
N TYR A 19 3.23 -17.81 -2.31
CA TYR A 19 2.93 -18.34 -3.64
C TYR A 19 2.00 -17.41 -4.43
N TYR A 20 0.99 -16.84 -3.78
CA TYR A 20 0.09 -15.87 -4.39
C TYR A 20 0.84 -14.59 -4.79
N PHE A 21 1.71 -14.06 -3.92
CA PHE A 21 2.56 -12.89 -4.18
C PHE A 21 3.49 -13.13 -5.37
N ILE A 22 4.09 -14.32 -5.51
CA ILE A 22 4.96 -14.65 -6.65
C ILE A 22 4.14 -14.75 -7.95
N LYS A 23 2.99 -15.45 -7.92
CA LYS A 23 2.16 -15.68 -9.12
C LYS A 23 1.46 -14.41 -9.61
N LYS A 24 1.18 -13.47 -8.71
CA LYS A 24 0.52 -12.18 -8.99
C LYS A 24 1.50 -11.00 -8.91
N GLY A 25 2.81 -11.25 -8.81
CA GLY A 25 3.82 -10.20 -8.62
C GLY A 25 3.80 -9.13 -9.69
N MET A 26 3.61 -9.51 -10.97
CA MET A 26 3.45 -8.56 -12.08
C MET A 26 2.20 -7.69 -11.93
N THR A 27 1.08 -8.26 -11.48
CA THR A 27 -0.13 -7.47 -11.22
C THR A 27 0.03 -6.57 -10.01
N LEU A 28 0.81 -6.98 -8.99
CA LEU A 28 1.14 -6.15 -7.84
C LEU A 28 2.01 -4.96 -8.24
N LEU A 29 3.03 -5.20 -9.08
CA LEU A 29 3.93 -4.16 -9.56
C LEU A 29 3.19 -3.12 -10.42
N ALA A 30 2.28 -3.57 -11.28
CA ALA A 30 1.41 -2.67 -12.05
C ALA A 30 0.50 -1.85 -11.12
N ASN A 31 -0.08 -2.47 -10.09
CA ASN A 31 -0.95 -1.77 -9.15
C ASN A 31 -0.18 -0.77 -8.26
N ALA A 32 1.08 -1.09 -7.92
CA ALA A 32 2.00 -0.21 -7.22
C ALA A 32 2.37 1.01 -8.06
N ALA A 33 2.72 0.79 -9.33
CA ALA A 33 2.99 1.87 -10.27
C ALA A 33 1.77 2.78 -10.45
N LEU A 34 0.57 2.21 -10.63
CA LEU A 34 -0.68 2.98 -10.71
C LEU A 34 -0.96 3.77 -9.42
N GLY A 35 -0.75 3.17 -8.24
CA GLY A 35 -0.91 3.86 -6.96
C GLY A 35 0.03 5.07 -6.81
N LEU A 36 1.30 4.92 -7.20
CA LEU A 36 2.27 6.02 -7.22
C LEU A 36 1.91 7.10 -8.23
N ILE A 37 1.46 6.72 -9.43
CA ILE A 37 1.00 7.66 -10.46
C ILE A 37 -0.18 8.48 -9.94
N ILE A 38 -1.14 7.85 -9.26
CA ILE A 38 -2.30 8.52 -8.66
C ILE A 38 -1.83 9.52 -7.58
N LEU A 39 -0.95 9.11 -6.67
CA LEU A 39 -0.39 10.01 -5.65
C LEU A 39 0.32 11.21 -6.27
N PHE A 40 1.12 10.96 -7.31
CA PHE A 40 1.82 12.01 -8.03
C PHE A 40 0.84 12.98 -8.68
N LEU A 41 -0.23 12.49 -9.30
CA LEU A 41 -1.28 13.32 -9.88
C LEU A 41 -2.01 14.15 -8.82
N VAL A 42 -2.40 13.53 -7.70
CA VAL A 42 -3.09 14.19 -6.59
C VAL A 42 -2.25 15.33 -6.01
N ASN A 43 -0.94 15.12 -5.88
CA ASN A 43 0.01 16.14 -5.44
C ASN A 43 0.18 17.25 -6.50
N THR A 44 0.36 16.88 -7.79
CA THR A 44 0.54 17.85 -8.89
C THR A 44 -0.67 18.77 -9.09
N PHE A 45 -1.88 18.26 -8.88
CA PHE A 45 -3.12 19.03 -9.00
C PHE A 45 -3.53 19.71 -7.67
N GLU A 46 -2.68 19.65 -6.64
CA GLU A 46 -2.93 20.22 -5.30
C GLU A 46 -4.31 19.82 -4.75
N ILE A 47 -4.80 18.64 -5.10
CA ILE A 47 -6.18 18.22 -4.78
C ILE A 47 -6.32 18.07 -3.26
N LEU A 48 -5.23 17.71 -2.58
CA LEU A 48 -5.15 17.61 -1.12
C LEU A 48 -5.23 18.97 -0.42
N SER A 49 -4.67 20.02 -1.04
CA SER A 49 -4.76 21.41 -0.56
C SER A 49 -6.21 21.90 -0.50
N ILE A 50 -7.05 21.48 -1.46
CA ILE A 50 -8.50 21.78 -1.47
C ILE A 50 -9.21 21.17 -0.25
N PHE A 51 -8.73 20.04 0.27
CA PHE A 51 -9.27 19.39 1.46
C PHE A 51 -8.57 19.84 2.76
N GLY A 52 -7.72 20.87 2.72
CA GLY A 52 -7.01 21.40 3.89
C GLY A 52 -5.91 20.48 4.42
N ALA A 53 -5.47 19.53 3.60
CA ALA A 53 -4.51 18.51 3.94
C ALA A 53 -3.14 18.80 3.31
N PRO A 54 -2.02 18.57 4.02
CA PRO A 54 -0.69 18.79 3.48
C PRO A 54 -0.39 17.79 2.37
N ASP A 55 0.37 18.21 1.36
CA ASP A 55 0.78 17.34 0.26
C ASP A 55 1.56 16.12 0.77
N ILE A 56 1.35 14.97 0.13
CA ILE A 56 2.04 13.73 0.50
C ILE A 56 3.40 13.70 -0.21
N PRO A 57 4.52 13.78 0.52
CA PRO A 57 5.84 13.71 -0.09
C PRO A 57 6.10 12.29 -0.60
N ILE A 58 6.67 12.17 -1.80
CA ILE A 58 7.08 10.87 -2.36
C ILE A 58 8.38 10.44 -1.67
N THR A 59 8.25 9.91 -0.45
CA THR A 59 9.35 9.34 0.34
C THR A 59 9.45 7.82 0.15
N TRP A 60 10.55 7.22 0.59
CA TRP A 60 10.71 5.76 0.58
C TRP A 60 9.57 5.03 1.32
N ALA A 61 9.00 5.64 2.37
CA ALA A 61 7.86 5.08 3.09
C ALA A 61 6.61 5.01 2.21
N THR A 62 6.26 6.10 1.51
CA THR A 62 5.09 6.13 0.62
C THR A 62 5.24 5.18 -0.57
N VAL A 63 6.45 5.07 -1.13
CA VAL A 63 6.77 4.12 -2.20
C VAL A 63 6.58 2.68 -1.72
N LEU A 64 7.03 2.34 -0.51
CA LEU A 64 6.84 1.01 0.07
C LEU A 64 5.36 0.71 0.33
N ILE A 65 4.62 1.67 0.89
CA ILE A 65 3.18 1.51 1.15
C ILE A 65 2.40 1.31 -0.16
N CYS A 66 2.73 2.04 -1.23
CA CYS A 66 2.18 1.80 -2.55
C CYS A 66 2.70 0.49 -3.18
N ALA A 67 3.92 0.05 -2.89
CA ALA A 67 4.45 -1.23 -3.40
C ALA A 67 3.71 -2.44 -2.82
N PHE A 68 3.37 -2.40 -1.53
CA PHE A 68 2.61 -3.46 -0.87
C PHE A 68 1.09 -3.32 -1.07
N GLY A 69 0.58 -2.09 -1.08
CA GLY A 69 -0.86 -1.80 -1.11
C GLY A 69 -1.42 -1.40 -2.47
N GLY A 70 -0.59 -1.04 -3.46
CA GLY A 70 -1.03 -0.58 -4.77
C GLY A 70 -1.91 0.68 -4.72
N ILE A 71 -2.96 0.69 -5.55
CA ILE A 71 -4.05 1.68 -5.52
C ILE A 71 -4.69 1.77 -4.12
N PRO A 72 -5.06 0.67 -3.43
CA PRO A 72 -5.54 0.77 -2.05
C PRO A 72 -4.55 1.46 -1.11
N GLY A 73 -3.25 1.21 -1.27
CA GLY A 73 -2.18 1.89 -0.53
C GLY A 73 -2.21 3.40 -0.75
N ALA A 74 -2.38 3.84 -2.01
CA ALA A 74 -2.52 5.25 -2.34
C ALA A 74 -3.74 5.90 -1.67
N VAL A 75 -4.88 5.22 -1.67
CA VAL A 75 -6.12 5.71 -1.02
C VAL A 75 -5.93 5.87 0.49
N ILE A 76 -5.23 4.94 1.15
CA ILE A 76 -4.95 5.03 2.59
C ILE A 76 -4.06 6.25 2.89
N LEU A 77 -3.02 6.47 2.09
CA LEU A 77 -2.15 7.64 2.25
C LEU A 77 -2.93 8.96 2.11
N ILE A 78 -3.84 9.03 1.14
CA ILE A 78 -4.73 10.18 0.92
C ILE A 78 -5.64 10.39 2.14
N LEU A 79 -6.28 9.34 2.65
CA LEU A 79 -7.11 9.43 3.85
C LEU A 79 -6.32 9.87 5.09
N LEU A 80 -5.08 9.38 5.23
CA LEU A 80 -4.22 9.69 6.35
C LEU A 80 -3.75 11.15 6.31
N ALA A 81 -3.43 11.66 5.12
CA ALA A 81 -3.13 13.07 4.90
C ALA A 81 -4.34 13.98 5.20
N ILE A 82 -5.55 13.57 4.82
CA ILE A 82 -6.80 14.27 5.19
C ILE A 82 -7.02 14.27 6.71
N ALA A 83 -6.64 13.19 7.39
CA ALA A 83 -6.65 13.13 8.86
C ALA A 83 -5.52 13.94 9.52
N GLY A 84 -4.65 14.60 8.75
CA GLY A 84 -3.53 15.42 9.24
C GLY A 84 -2.31 14.63 9.69
N ILE A 85 -2.26 13.32 9.42
CA ILE A 85 -1.13 12.45 9.77
C ILE A 85 -0.24 12.32 8.53
N ILE A 86 0.96 12.92 8.61
CA ILE A 86 1.98 12.85 7.56
C ILE A 86 3.00 11.75 7.86
N ILE A 87 3.54 11.13 6.81
CA ILE A 87 4.51 10.03 6.87
C ILE A 87 5.71 10.33 5.99
#